data_AF-A0A2T0RZI1-F1
#
_entry.id   AF-A0A2T0RZI1-F1
#
_cell.length_a   1.000
_cell.length_b   1.000
_cell.length_c   1.000
_cell.angle_alpha   90.00
_cell.angle_beta   90.00
_cell.angle_gamma   90.00
#
_symmetry.space_group_name_H-M   'P 1'
#
loop_
_entity.id
_entity.type
_entity.pdbx_description
1 polymer ?
#
loop_
_entity_poly.entity_id
_entity_poly.type
_entity_poly.pdbx_seq_one_letter_code
_entity_poly.pdbx_strand_id
1 'polypeptide(L)' 'MGILEDLADKLAADAIDAAEDLGNDDILNEVAKQLGATSTTMEEAYLTSIRIRLSERRARRFLEAKVDKAKEASGKA' A
#
# COMPACT_ATOMS: atom_id res chain seq x y z
N MET A 1 -5.75 0.99 -17.62
CA MET A 1 -4.61 0.29 -17.01
C MET A 1 -4.61 -1.12 -17.56
N GLY A 2 -3.45 -1.78 -17.68
CA GLY A 2 -3.36 -3.12 -18.25
C GLY A 2 -3.75 -4.20 -17.22
N ILE A 3 -4.02 -5.41 -17.70
CA ILE A 3 -4.44 -6.54 -16.84
C ILE A 3 -3.39 -6.87 -15.78
N LEU A 4 -2.11 -6.74 -16.12
CA LEU A 4 -0.99 -6.98 -15.21
C LEU A 4 -1.05 -6.02 -14.03
N GLU A 5 -1.13 -4.72 -14.31
CA GLU A 5 -1.09 -3.70 -13.28
C GLU A 5 -2.34 -3.73 -12.40
N ASP A 6 -3.51 -4.00 -12.99
CA ASP A 6 -4.76 -4.14 -12.23
C ASP A 6 -4.74 -5.36 -11.28
N LEU A 7 -4.20 -6.50 -11.73
CA LEU A 7 -4.07 -7.68 -10.88
C LEU A 7 -3.03 -7.49 -9.78
N ALA A 8 -1.88 -6.89 -10.10
CA ALA A 8 -0.83 -6.59 -9.14
C ALA A 8 -1.30 -5.57 -8.08
N ASP A 9 -2.03 -4.53 -8.48
CA ASP A 9 -2.55 -3.52 -7.56
C ASP A 9 -3.63 -4.05 -6.62
N LYS A 10 -4.53 -4.93 -7.10
CA LYS A 10 -5.52 -5.60 -6.24
C LYS A 10 -4.84 -6.52 -5.24
N LEU A 11 -3.94 -7.39 -5.71
CA LEU A 11 -3.22 -8.31 -4.83
C LEU A 11 -2.36 -7.57 -3.80
N ALA A 12 -1.76 -6.43 -4.17
CA ALA A 12 -1.03 -5.59 -3.24
C ALA A 12 -1.93 -4.98 -2.16
N ALA A 13 -3.17 -4.60 -2.49
CA ALA A 13 -4.15 -4.16 -1.51
C ALA A 13 -4.45 -5.27 -0.50
N ASP A 14 -4.86 -6.43 -1.02
CA ASP A 14 -5.28 -7.58 -0.22
C ASP A 14 -4.15 -8.06 0.71
N ALA A 15 -2.91 -8.07 0.21
CA ALA A 15 -1.75 -8.48 1.00
C ALA A 15 -1.39 -7.47 2.10
N ILE A 16 -1.52 -6.16 1.84
CA ILE A 16 -1.31 -5.13 2.87
C ILE A 16 -2.37 -5.23 3.96
N ASP A 17 -3.63 -5.41 3.58
CA ASP A 17 -4.73 -5.54 4.54
C ASP A 17 -4.56 -6.82 5.38
N ALA A 18 -4.17 -7.94 4.75
CA ALA A 18 -3.83 -9.17 5.48
C ALA A 18 -2.63 -8.99 6.43
N ALA A 19 -1.60 -8.24 6.03
CA ALA A 19 -0.45 -7.94 6.89
C ALA A 19 -0.87 -7.15 8.14
N GLU A 20 -1.74 -6.16 7.97
CA GLU A 20 -2.29 -5.35 9.07
C GLU A 20 -3.17 -6.20 10.00
N ASP A 21 -4.06 -7.03 9.45
CA ASP A 21 -4.97 -7.89 10.23
C ASP A 21 -4.22 -8.97 11.03
N LEU A 22 -3.15 -9.53 10.46
CA LEU A 22 -2.33 -10.56 11.10
C LEU A 22 -1.23 -9.98 11.99
N GLY A 23 -0.94 -8.68 11.88
CA GLY A 23 0.23 -8.06 12.50
C GLY A 23 1.55 -8.65 12.01
N ASN A 24 1.60 -9.08 10.74
CA ASN A 24 2.74 -9.78 10.15
C ASN A 24 3.04 -9.27 8.73
N ASP A 25 4.05 -8.40 8.62
CA ASP A 25 4.49 -7.81 7.34
C ASP A 25 5.23 -8.81 6.43
N ASP A 26 5.68 -9.96 6.95
CA ASP A 26 6.44 -10.94 6.16
C ASP A 26 5.60 -11.53 5.02
N ILE A 27 4.27 -11.55 5.16
CA ILE A 27 3.34 -12.05 4.14
C ILE A 27 3.50 -11.32 2.79
N LEU A 28 3.87 -10.03 2.81
CA LEU A 28 4.14 -9.27 1.59
C LEU A 28 5.31 -9.86 0.79
N ASN A 29 6.37 -10.25 1.49
CA ASN A 29 7.55 -10.87 0.87
C ASN A 29 7.28 -12.32 0.46
N GLU A 30 6.48 -13.05 1.23
CA GLU A 30 6.08 -14.41 0.89
C GLU A 30 5.26 -14.45 -0.41
N VAL A 31 4.29 -13.54 -0.56
CA VAL A 31 3.50 -13.40 -1.79
C VAL A 31 4.39 -13.00 -2.96
N ALA A 32 5.29 -12.02 -2.79
CA ALA A 32 6.26 -11.65 -3.82
C ALA A 32 7.09 -12.85 -4.30
N LYS A 33 7.60 -13.66 -3.37
CA LYS A 33 8.37 -14.87 -3.69
C LYS A 33 7.55 -15.91 -4.46
N GLN A 34 6.28 -16.11 -4.11
CA GLN A 34 5.39 -17.00 -4.84
C GLN A 34 5.13 -16.51 -6.27
N LEU A 35 4.96 -15.20 -6.45
CA LEU A 35 4.87 -14.58 -7.77
C LEU A 35 6.17 -14.76 -8.54
N GLY A 36 7.33 -14.49 -7.94
CA GLY A 36 8.64 -14.62 -8.59
C GLY A 36 8.95 -16.03 -9.08
N ALA A 37 8.40 -17.06 -8.42
CA ALA A 37 8.53 -18.44 -8.85
C ALA A 37 7.76 -18.77 -10.15
N THR A 38 6.75 -17.98 -10.51
CA THR A 38 5.82 -18.28 -11.63
C THR A 38 5.67 -17.15 -12.65
N SER A 39 5.96 -15.91 -12.28
CA SER A 39 5.92 -14.72 -13.12
C SER A 39 6.69 -13.55 -12.48
N THR A 40 7.94 -13.37 -12.89
CA THR A 40 8.79 -12.24 -12.44
C THR A 40 8.16 -10.89 -12.77
N THR A 41 7.52 -10.75 -13.93
CA THR A 41 6.84 -9.49 -14.32
C THR A 41 5.69 -9.13 -13.36
N MET A 42 4.96 -10.13 -12.86
CA MET A 42 3.90 -9.91 -11.87
C MET A 42 4.46 -9.58 -10.49
N GLU A 43 5.56 -10.20 -10.08
CA GLU A 43 6.29 -9.86 -8.85
C GLU A 43 6.73 -8.39 -8.84
N GLU A 44 7.37 -7.92 -9.91
CA GLU A 44 7.84 -6.53 -10.02
C GLU A 44 6.68 -5.52 -9.96
N ALA A 45 5.58 -5.81 -10.66
CA ALA A 45 4.38 -5.00 -10.62
C ALA A 45 3.76 -4.97 -9.22
N TYR A 46 3.68 -6.13 -8.55
CA TYR A 46 3.15 -6.26 -7.19
C TYR A 46 3.97 -5.47 -6.16
N LEU A 47 5.30 -5.61 -6.18
CA LEU A 47 6.20 -4.86 -5.30
C LEU A 47 6.12 -3.35 -5.54
N THR A 48 5.94 -2.95 -6.79
CA THR A 48 5.71 -1.53 -7.15
C THR A 48 4.39 -1.03 -6.57
N SER A 49 3.30 -1.80 -6.72
CA SER A 49 2.00 -1.45 -6.17
C SER A 49 2.01 -1.36 -4.63
N ILE A 50 2.70 -2.27 -3.93
CA ILE A 50 2.89 -2.16 -2.48
C ILE A 50 3.56 -0.82 -2.13
N ARG A 51 4.66 -0.50 -2.80
CA ARG A 51 5.42 0.74 -2.55
C ARG A 51 4.55 1.98 -2.75
N ILE A 52 3.76 2.02 -3.82
CA ILE A 52 2.84 3.12 -4.11
C ILE A 52 1.81 3.26 -2.99
N ARG A 53 1.14 2.16 -2.62
CA ARG A 53 0.08 2.16 -1.60
C ARG A 53 0.57 2.60 -0.23
N LEU A 54 1.70 2.04 0.23
CA LEU A 54 2.27 2.44 1.53
C LEU A 54 2.75 3.89 1.53
N SER A 55 3.31 4.37 0.42
CA SER A 55 3.73 5.76 0.29
C SER A 55 2.53 6.71 0.31
N GLU A 56 1.45 6.37 -0.40
CA GLU A 56 0.20 7.11 -0.40
C GLU A 56 -0.43 7.14 1.00
N ARG A 57 -0.54 6.00 1.68
CA ARG A 57 -1.06 5.91 3.06
C ARG A 57 -0.28 6.84 4.00
N ARG A 58 1.05 6.89 3.89
CA ARG A 58 1.92 7.79 4.68
C ARG A 58 1.67 9.26 4.32
N ALA A 59 1.59 9.59 3.04
CA ALA A 59 1.33 10.95 2.57
C ALA A 59 -0.05 11.45 3.00
N ARG A 60 -1.06 10.58 2.97
CA ARG A 60 -2.43 10.85 3.42
C ARG A 60 -2.48 11.17 4.90
N ARG A 61 -1.87 10.34 5.75
CA ARG A 61 -1.75 10.61 7.19
C ARG A 61 -1.04 11.93 7.48
N PHE A 62 0.01 12.26 6.72
CA PHE A 62 0.70 13.55 6.86
C PHE A 62 -0.20 14.73 6.48
N LEU A 63 -0.95 14.63 5.38
CA LEU A 63 -1.87 15.66 4.91
C LEU A 63 -3.01 15.89 5.91
N GLU A 64 -3.64 14.81 6.39
CA GLU A 64 -4.71 14.86 7.40
C GLU A 64 -4.24 15.58 8.66
N ALA A 65 -3.08 15.19 9.20
CA ALA A 65 -2.51 15.85 10.37
C ALA A 65 -2.21 17.35 10.16
N LYS A 66 -1.91 17.79 8.94
CA LYS A 66 -1.73 19.21 8.61
C LYS A 66 -3.06 19.96 8.56
N VAL A 67 -4.08 19.35 7.99
CA VAL A 67 -5.43 19.92 7.89
C VAL A 67 -6.05 20.05 9.28
N ASP A 68 -5.93 19.04 10.13
CA ASP A 68 -6.52 19.06 11.48
C ASP A 68 -5.88 20.15 12.34
N LYS A 69 -4.54 20.28 12.29
CA LYS A 69 -3.83 21.39 12.96
C LYS A 69 -4.27 22.77 12.47
N ALA A 70 -4.53 22.92 11.17
CA ALA A 70 -5.00 24.18 10.62
C ALA A 70 -6.43 24.52 11.10
N LYS A 71 -7.31 23.52 11.22
CA LYS A 71 -8.68 23.68 11.77
C LYS A 71 -8.68 24.03 13.24
N GLU A 72 -7.83 23.39 14.05
CA GLU A 72 -7.68 23.72 15.47
C GLU A 72 -7.21 25.17 15.69
N ALA A 73 -6.32 25.66 14.82
CA ALA A 73 -5.83 27.03 14.87
C ALA A 73 -6.90 28.07 14.47
N SER A 74 -7.80 27.72 13.54
CA SER A 74 -8.87 28.63 13.08
C SER A 74 -10.15 28.58 13.93
N GLY A 75 -10.39 27.49 14.66
CA GLY A 75 -11.56 27.32 15.55
C GLY A 75 -11.40 27.90 16.96
N LYS A 76 -10.28 28.55 17.29
CA LYS A 76 -10.04 29.24 18.58
C LYS A 76 -10.35 30.74 18.57
N ALA A 77 -11.22 31.20 17.66
CA ALA A 77 -11.70 32.58 17.64
C ALA A 77 -13.00 32.74 18.44
#